data_AF-A0A5C3Q159-F1
#
_entry.id   AF-A0A5C3Q159-F1
#
_cell.length_a   1.000
_cell.length_b   1.000
_cell.length_c   1.000
_cell.angle_alpha   90.00
_cell.angle_beta   90.00
_cell.angle_gamma   90.00
#
_symmetry.space_group_name_H-M   'P 1'
#
loop_
_entity.id
_entity.type
_entity.pdbx_description
1 polymer ?
#
loop_
_entity_poly.entity_id
_entity_poly.type
_entity_poly.pdbx_seq_one_letter_code
_entity_poly.pdbx_strand_id
1 'polypeptide(L)'
;MPYPENALDLLTPYFPVFSTAPASTNVFDPSVSAILGGSNPVLLPDEGWPRCGSCEDNILIPFIQINVSSSHTPAEFRQKVGVEAEPGHTILLQVFICAEDDCADCFGARLFGAFDDAFLVRVIEVTVESANTAAVEETRAGLAADRFFIPQRVISGWTPGNPEMLHEAVNNEIEYDDPQYLEHAPAPGLKLLGFPVQGKYYSSIIERCPKSVRPEQASEHDVRCLLQLGTDCDIEDGPVSADAVTGIYATGNTWIEQCTVHPDVLSMTIGGDW
;
A
#
# COMPACT_ATOMS: atom_id res chain seq x y z
N MET A 1 1.21 19.90 10.68
CA MET A 1 0.85 20.03 12.12
C MET A 1 1.58 18.94 12.88
N PRO A 2 1.93 19.11 14.16
CA PRO A 2 2.43 18.00 14.98
C PRO A 2 1.37 16.88 15.04
N TYR A 3 1.83 15.63 15.08
CA TYR A 3 1.00 14.43 15.09
C TYR A 3 -0.06 14.45 16.21
N PRO A 4 -1.32 14.07 15.95
CA PRO A 4 -2.17 13.57 17.02
C PRO A 4 -1.60 12.21 17.47
N GLU A 5 -1.34 12.06 18.77
CA GLU A 5 -0.82 10.81 19.40
C GLU A 5 -1.70 9.56 19.12
N ASN A 6 -2.85 9.73 18.47
CA ASN A 6 -3.88 8.71 18.27
C ASN A 6 -3.98 8.21 16.81
N ALA A 7 -3.22 8.77 15.85
CA ALA A 7 -3.33 8.43 14.42
C ALA A 7 -2.65 7.10 14.02
N LEU A 8 -2.04 6.39 14.96
CA LEU A 8 -1.12 5.28 14.69
C LEU A 8 -1.46 4.07 15.58
N ASP A 9 -2.40 3.28 15.09
CA ASP A 9 -3.12 2.28 15.88
C ASP A 9 -2.52 0.85 15.75
N LEU A 10 -1.57 0.65 14.83
CA LEU A 10 -0.81 -0.60 14.60
C LEU A 10 0.54 -0.57 15.31
N LEU A 11 0.62 -1.04 16.55
CA LEU A 11 1.78 -0.83 17.42
C LEU A 11 3.06 -1.52 16.91
N THR A 12 2.91 -2.60 16.13
CA THR A 12 4.06 -3.35 15.58
C THR A 12 4.34 -2.95 14.13
N PRO A 13 5.56 -2.50 13.80
CA PRO A 13 5.99 -2.37 12.41
C PRO A 13 6.25 -3.76 11.81
N TYR A 14 5.78 -3.98 10.59
CA TYR A 14 5.96 -5.24 9.86
C TYR A 14 6.55 -5.01 8.46
N PHE A 15 7.61 -5.72 8.11
CA PHE A 15 8.30 -5.59 6.83
C PHE A 15 8.05 -6.79 5.91
N PRO A 16 8.03 -6.62 4.57
CA PRO A 16 7.65 -7.67 3.65
C PRO A 16 8.78 -8.68 3.47
N VAL A 17 8.43 -9.97 3.45
CA VAL A 17 9.35 -11.04 3.06
C VAL A 17 9.08 -11.41 1.61
N PHE A 18 9.94 -10.92 0.70
CA PHE A 18 9.83 -11.22 -0.72
C PHE A 18 10.31 -12.65 -1.02
N SER A 19 9.53 -13.38 -1.80
CA SER A 19 9.91 -14.71 -2.28
C SER A 19 10.82 -14.60 -3.50
N THR A 20 11.98 -15.28 -3.46
CA THR A 20 12.93 -15.36 -4.60
C THR A 20 12.54 -16.42 -5.63
N ALA A 21 11.75 -17.42 -5.22
CA ALA A 21 11.24 -18.49 -6.06
C ALA A 21 9.83 -18.88 -5.60
N PRO A 22 8.82 -18.04 -5.87
CA PRO A 22 7.47 -18.28 -5.38
C PRO A 22 6.87 -19.54 -6.00
N ALA A 23 6.22 -20.36 -5.18
CA ALA A 23 5.47 -21.52 -5.64
C ALA A 23 4.21 -21.13 -6.44
N SER A 24 3.72 -19.90 -6.22
CA SER A 24 2.53 -19.35 -6.86
C SER A 24 2.63 -17.83 -6.95
N THR A 25 2.05 -17.28 -8.02
CA THR A 25 1.87 -15.82 -8.21
C THR A 25 0.42 -15.41 -8.07
N ASN A 26 -0.43 -16.28 -7.49
CA ASN A 26 -1.84 -16.02 -7.27
C ASN A 26 -2.05 -15.56 -5.82
N VAL A 27 -2.69 -14.40 -5.63
CA VAL A 27 -2.96 -13.83 -4.29
C VAL A 27 -3.91 -14.70 -3.46
N PHE A 28 -4.69 -15.57 -4.11
CA PHE A 28 -5.55 -16.55 -3.46
C PHE A 28 -4.81 -17.79 -2.96
N ASP A 29 -3.55 -17.97 -3.35
CA ASP A 29 -2.75 -19.09 -2.85
C ASP A 29 -2.46 -18.90 -1.35
N PRO A 30 -2.68 -19.93 -0.50
CA PRO A 30 -2.43 -19.81 0.93
C PRO A 30 -0.99 -19.44 1.31
N SER A 31 0.00 -19.72 0.45
CA SER A 31 1.40 -19.37 0.66
C SER A 31 1.74 -17.91 0.31
N VAL A 32 0.79 -17.17 -0.28
CA VAL A 32 0.94 -15.77 -0.68
C VAL A 32 0.21 -14.89 0.33
N SER A 33 0.93 -13.94 0.92
CA SER A 33 0.35 -12.92 1.80
C SER A 33 -0.01 -11.66 1.03
N ALA A 34 0.83 -11.25 0.08
CA ALA A 34 0.55 -10.12 -0.79
C ALA A 34 1.30 -10.22 -2.11
N ILE A 35 0.85 -9.43 -3.10
CA ILE A 35 1.53 -9.24 -4.38
C ILE A 35 1.76 -7.75 -4.58
N LEU A 36 3.03 -7.37 -4.70
CA LEU A 36 3.44 -6.04 -5.15
C LEU A 36 3.45 -6.03 -6.68
N GLY A 37 2.86 -4.99 -7.27
CA GLY A 37 2.85 -4.77 -8.72
C GLY A 37 2.10 -5.83 -9.52
N GLY A 38 2.58 -6.05 -10.75
CA GLY A 38 2.03 -6.99 -11.72
C GLY A 38 0.93 -6.41 -12.59
N SER A 39 0.48 -7.20 -13.56
CA SER A 39 -0.56 -6.82 -14.52
C SER A 39 -1.87 -7.58 -14.33
N ASN A 40 -1.98 -8.40 -13.28
CA ASN A 40 -3.13 -9.26 -13.03
C ASN A 40 -3.76 -8.97 -11.66
N PRO A 41 -4.34 -7.76 -11.46
CA PRO A 41 -5.14 -7.53 -10.29
C PRO A 41 -6.39 -8.39 -10.25
N VAL A 42 -6.84 -8.68 -9.04
CA VAL A 42 -8.19 -9.19 -8.80
C VAL A 42 -9.17 -8.04 -9.00
N LEU A 43 -10.14 -8.24 -9.90
CA LEU A 43 -11.23 -7.31 -10.15
C LEU A 43 -12.54 -7.96 -9.69
N LEU A 44 -13.51 -7.13 -9.30
CA LEU A 44 -14.87 -7.59 -8.97
C LEU A 44 -15.58 -8.12 -10.24
N PRO A 45 -16.63 -8.94 -10.08
CA PRO A 45 -17.48 -9.34 -11.20
C PRO A 45 -17.99 -8.12 -11.98
N ASP A 46 -17.89 -8.19 -13.31
CA ASP A 46 -18.32 -7.13 -14.24
C ASP A 46 -17.62 -5.77 -14.04
N GLU A 47 -16.53 -5.72 -13.27
CA GLU A 47 -15.74 -4.52 -13.07
C GLU A 47 -14.82 -4.26 -14.27
N GLY A 48 -14.90 -3.05 -14.82
CA GLY A 48 -13.90 -2.56 -15.77
C GLY A 48 -12.59 -2.22 -15.08
N TRP A 49 -11.54 -1.97 -15.87
CA TRP A 49 -10.25 -1.58 -15.31
C TRP A 49 -10.36 -0.21 -14.59
N PRO A 50 -9.88 -0.06 -13.34
CA PRO A 50 -9.93 1.22 -12.62
C PRO A 50 -9.23 2.35 -13.37
N ARG A 51 -9.84 3.54 -13.45
CA ARG A 51 -9.32 4.68 -14.22
C ARG A 51 -8.90 5.84 -13.34
N CYS A 52 -7.89 6.57 -13.81
CA CYS A 52 -7.52 7.86 -13.25
C CYS A 52 -8.60 8.89 -13.60
N GLY A 53 -9.13 9.59 -12.60
CA GLY A 53 -10.07 10.70 -12.79
C GLY A 53 -9.40 11.99 -13.26
N SER A 54 -8.07 12.10 -13.13
CA SER A 54 -7.29 13.25 -13.61
C SER A 54 -6.78 13.08 -15.05
N CYS A 55 -6.43 11.85 -15.46
CA CYS A 55 -5.93 11.55 -16.79
C CYS A 55 -6.96 10.69 -17.53
N GLU A 56 -7.81 11.31 -18.36
CA GLU A 56 -9.05 10.73 -18.91
C GLU A 56 -8.89 9.34 -19.56
N ASP A 57 -7.73 9.03 -20.13
CA ASP A 57 -7.45 7.76 -20.80
C ASP A 57 -6.56 6.79 -20.01
N ASN A 58 -6.04 7.20 -18.86
CA ASN A 58 -5.11 6.35 -18.10
C ASN A 58 -5.83 5.42 -17.12
N ILE A 59 -5.39 4.17 -17.14
CA ILE A 59 -5.74 3.20 -16.13
C ILE A 59 -4.89 3.38 -14.87
N LEU A 60 -5.45 3.01 -13.72
CA LEU A 60 -4.69 2.82 -12.50
C LEU A 60 -4.06 1.43 -12.53
N ILE A 61 -2.75 1.34 -12.32
CA ILE A 61 -2.03 0.07 -12.25
C ILE A 61 -2.01 -0.42 -10.79
N PRO A 62 -2.01 -1.74 -10.54
CA PRO A 62 -1.93 -2.24 -9.18
C PRO A 62 -0.56 -1.92 -8.57
N PHE A 63 -0.58 -1.31 -7.39
CA PHE A 63 0.61 -1.10 -6.58
C PHE A 63 0.83 -2.29 -5.65
N ILE A 64 -0.19 -2.67 -4.88
CA ILE A 64 -0.16 -3.87 -4.04
C ILE A 64 -1.56 -4.44 -3.84
N GLN A 65 -1.63 -5.77 -3.71
CA GLN A 65 -2.80 -6.51 -3.25
C GLN A 65 -2.41 -7.39 -2.06
N ILE A 66 -3.02 -7.15 -0.90
CA ILE A 66 -2.76 -7.88 0.35
C ILE A 66 -3.92 -8.82 0.62
N ASN A 67 -3.64 -10.11 0.79
CA ASN A 67 -4.59 -11.11 1.24
C ASN A 67 -4.82 -10.98 2.74
N VAL A 68 -5.84 -10.25 3.14
CA VAL A 68 -6.20 -10.02 4.55
C VAL A 68 -6.73 -11.32 5.17
N SER A 69 -7.25 -12.28 4.40
CA SER A 69 -7.67 -13.58 4.93
C SER A 69 -6.50 -14.55 5.18
N SER A 70 -5.31 -14.28 4.64
CA SER A 70 -4.15 -15.18 4.78
C SER A 70 -3.61 -15.22 6.21
N SER A 71 -3.26 -16.42 6.69
CA SER A 71 -2.56 -16.59 7.97
C SER A 71 -1.13 -16.03 7.95
N HIS A 72 -0.57 -15.77 6.77
CA HIS A 72 0.74 -15.15 6.59
C HIS A 72 0.69 -13.62 6.72
N THR A 73 -0.51 -13.01 6.69
CA THR A 73 -0.72 -11.59 6.95
C THR A 73 -0.84 -11.33 8.45
N PRO A 74 -0.14 -10.33 9.02
CA PRO A 74 -0.10 -10.07 10.45
C PRO A 74 -1.49 -10.00 11.09
N ALA A 75 -1.69 -10.75 12.17
CA ALA A 75 -2.99 -10.83 12.85
C ALA A 75 -3.49 -9.46 13.32
N GLU A 76 -2.58 -8.60 13.79
CA GLU A 76 -2.88 -7.23 14.20
C GLU A 76 -3.46 -6.42 13.02
N PHE A 77 -2.80 -6.47 11.86
CA PHE A 77 -3.29 -5.82 10.64
C PHE A 77 -4.66 -6.35 10.22
N ARG A 78 -4.86 -7.68 10.22
CA ARG A 78 -6.15 -8.29 9.87
C ARG A 78 -7.29 -7.80 10.78
N GLN A 79 -7.04 -7.71 12.09
CA GLN A 79 -8.00 -7.18 13.05
C GLN A 79 -8.32 -5.70 12.79
N LYS A 80 -7.32 -4.89 12.43
CA LYS A 80 -7.51 -3.47 12.14
C LYS A 80 -8.21 -3.24 10.80
N VAL A 81 -7.98 -4.04 9.76
CA VAL A 81 -8.81 -3.95 8.54
C VAL A 81 -10.29 -4.11 8.89
N GLY A 82 -10.60 -4.99 9.87
CA GLY A 82 -11.92 -5.02 10.52
C GLY A 82 -13.03 -5.60 9.65
N VAL A 83 -12.67 -6.36 8.63
CA VAL A 83 -13.60 -7.05 7.73
C VAL A 83 -13.41 -8.56 7.90
N GLU A 84 -14.49 -9.25 8.26
CA GLU A 84 -14.51 -10.70 8.35
C GLU A 84 -15.00 -11.29 7.02
N ALA A 85 -14.29 -12.28 6.49
CA ALA A 85 -14.69 -12.97 5.27
C ALA A 85 -15.88 -13.90 5.55
N GLU A 86 -16.86 -13.93 4.64
CA GLU A 86 -17.82 -15.02 4.60
C GLU A 86 -17.10 -16.36 4.32
N PRO A 87 -17.68 -17.50 4.74
CA PRO A 87 -17.10 -18.80 4.47
C PRO A 87 -16.86 -19.04 2.97
N GLY A 88 -15.60 -19.30 2.60
CA GLY A 88 -15.20 -19.51 1.20
C GLY A 88 -14.80 -18.23 0.46
N HIS A 89 -14.87 -17.07 1.11
CA HIS A 89 -14.46 -15.79 0.54
C HIS A 89 -13.07 -15.39 1.04
N THR A 90 -12.43 -14.50 0.28
CA THR A 90 -11.14 -13.89 0.59
C THR A 90 -11.31 -12.38 0.64
N ILE A 91 -10.79 -11.75 1.70
CA ILE A 91 -10.69 -10.31 1.83
C ILE A 91 -9.35 -9.85 1.26
N LEU A 92 -9.39 -8.92 0.31
CA LEU A 92 -8.22 -8.28 -0.28
C LEU A 92 -8.23 -6.79 0.03
N LEU A 93 -7.12 -6.26 0.56
CA LEU A 93 -6.85 -4.83 0.52
C LEU A 93 -6.05 -4.55 -0.75
N GLN A 94 -6.52 -3.63 -1.58
CA GLN A 94 -5.89 -3.30 -2.86
C GLN A 94 -5.57 -1.81 -2.93
N VAL A 95 -4.40 -1.52 -3.49
CA VAL A 95 -3.96 -0.16 -3.84
C VAL A 95 -3.65 -0.14 -5.33
N PHE A 96 -4.27 0.79 -6.04
CA PHE A 96 -3.98 1.10 -7.44
C PHE A 96 -3.55 2.56 -7.54
N ILE A 97 -2.64 2.87 -8.46
CA ILE A 97 -2.19 4.25 -8.68
C ILE A 97 -2.08 4.60 -10.16
N CYS A 98 -2.13 5.88 -10.48
CA CYS A 98 -1.90 6.37 -11.83
C CYS A 98 -0.40 6.41 -12.14
N ALA A 99 0.07 5.46 -12.94
CA ALA A 99 1.38 5.51 -13.58
C ALA A 99 1.17 5.79 -15.06
N GLU A 100 1.16 7.07 -15.42
CA GLU A 100 1.13 7.51 -16.83
C GLU A 100 2.43 7.12 -17.55
N ASP A 101 3.52 7.13 -16.79
CA ASP A 101 4.88 6.72 -17.14
C ASP A 101 5.52 5.96 -15.96
N ASP A 102 6.79 5.56 -16.11
CA ASP A 102 7.60 4.91 -15.08
C ASP A 102 7.88 5.79 -13.86
N CYS A 103 7.65 7.10 -13.98
CA CYS A 103 7.87 8.09 -12.93
C CYS A 103 6.64 8.32 -12.05
N ALA A 104 5.43 7.92 -12.51
CA ALA A 104 4.16 8.09 -11.80
C ALA A 104 3.88 9.54 -11.34
N ASP A 105 4.29 10.52 -12.15
CA ASP A 105 4.19 11.95 -11.84
C ASP A 105 2.76 12.38 -11.50
N CYS A 106 1.76 11.84 -12.22
CA CYS A 106 0.35 12.10 -11.95
C CYS A 106 -0.03 11.69 -10.52
N PHE A 107 0.34 10.47 -10.10
CA PHE A 107 0.09 10.01 -8.74
C PHE A 107 0.76 10.91 -7.70
N GLY A 108 2.04 11.22 -7.87
CA GLY A 108 2.78 12.09 -6.95
C GLY A 108 2.16 13.48 -6.82
N ALA A 109 1.89 14.15 -7.94
CA ALA A 109 1.33 15.51 -7.96
C ALA A 109 -0.06 15.59 -7.33
N ARG A 110 -0.93 14.61 -7.59
CA ARG A 110 -2.29 14.58 -7.03
C ARG A 110 -2.30 14.24 -5.55
N LEU A 111 -1.42 13.33 -5.11
CA LEU A 111 -1.24 13.02 -3.70
C LEU A 111 -0.76 14.24 -2.90
N PHE A 112 0.19 15.02 -3.42
CA PHE A 112 0.60 16.30 -2.82
C PHE A 112 -0.51 17.33 -2.77
N GLY A 113 -1.34 17.39 -3.81
CA GLY A 113 -2.50 18.28 -3.87
C GLY A 113 -3.68 17.84 -3.03
N ALA A 114 -3.57 16.69 -2.33
CA ALA A 114 -4.65 16.07 -1.57
C ALA A 114 -5.90 15.76 -2.40
N PHE A 115 -5.69 15.23 -3.62
CA PHE A 115 -6.75 14.79 -4.52
C PHE A 115 -6.78 13.27 -4.64
N ASP A 116 -7.97 12.67 -4.62
CA ASP A 116 -8.21 11.23 -4.56
C ASP A 116 -8.51 10.57 -5.92
N ASP A 117 -8.22 11.27 -7.03
CA ASP A 117 -8.58 10.83 -8.37
C ASP A 117 -7.44 10.17 -9.16
N ALA A 118 -6.24 10.09 -8.60
CA ALA A 118 -5.08 9.41 -9.22
C ALA A 118 -4.69 8.10 -8.53
N PHE A 119 -5.51 7.61 -7.61
CA PHE A 119 -5.31 6.33 -6.95
C PHE A 119 -6.66 5.74 -6.54
N LEU A 120 -6.64 4.45 -6.21
CA LEU A 120 -7.78 3.75 -5.63
C LEU A 120 -7.27 2.86 -4.51
N VAL A 121 -7.80 3.07 -3.31
CA VAL A 121 -7.61 2.16 -2.18
C VAL A 121 -8.95 1.57 -1.82
N ARG A 122 -8.99 0.25 -1.67
CA ARG A 122 -10.22 -0.44 -1.29
C ARG A 122 -9.95 -1.73 -0.55
N VAL A 123 -10.96 -2.18 0.18
CA VAL A 123 -11.07 -3.55 0.67
C VAL A 123 -12.21 -4.21 -0.10
N ILE A 124 -11.94 -5.36 -0.70
CA ILE A 124 -12.94 -6.15 -1.42
C ILE A 124 -13.04 -7.55 -0.84
N GLU A 125 -14.22 -8.12 -0.95
CA GLU A 125 -14.49 -9.52 -0.64
C GLU A 125 -14.82 -10.27 -1.93
N VAL A 126 -14.13 -11.39 -2.16
CA VAL A 126 -14.19 -12.11 -3.43
C VAL A 126 -14.04 -13.62 -3.22
N THR A 127 -14.62 -14.40 -4.13
CA THR A 127 -14.24 -15.81 -4.36
C THR A 127 -13.30 -15.93 -5.56
N VAL A 128 -12.56 -17.04 -5.64
CA VAL A 128 -11.66 -17.32 -6.77
C VAL A 128 -12.43 -17.35 -8.10
N GLU A 129 -13.66 -17.84 -8.10
CA GLU A 129 -14.52 -17.91 -9.27
C GLU A 129 -15.02 -16.51 -9.67
N SER A 130 -15.40 -15.68 -8.69
CA SER A 130 -15.89 -14.33 -8.93
C SER A 130 -14.82 -13.40 -9.54
N ALA A 131 -13.54 -13.68 -9.27
CA ALA A 131 -12.40 -12.91 -9.75
C ALA A 131 -11.98 -13.21 -11.19
N ASN A 132 -12.53 -14.26 -11.82
CA ASN A 132 -12.14 -14.74 -13.15
C ASN A 132 -13.34 -14.91 -14.09
N THR A 133 -14.21 -13.89 -14.14
CA THR A 133 -15.35 -13.86 -15.05
C THR A 133 -14.92 -13.51 -16.48
N ALA A 134 -15.77 -13.82 -17.46
CA ALA A 134 -15.50 -13.47 -18.86
C ALA A 134 -15.31 -11.95 -19.07
N ALA A 135 -16.03 -11.11 -18.32
CA ALA A 135 -15.89 -9.66 -18.36
C ALA A 135 -14.52 -9.19 -17.86
N VAL A 136 -13.99 -9.83 -16.81
CA VAL A 136 -12.63 -9.55 -16.29
C VAL A 136 -11.57 -9.98 -17.30
N GLU A 137 -11.74 -11.14 -17.93
CA GLU A 137 -10.82 -11.60 -18.98
C GLU A 137 -10.83 -10.70 -20.22
N GLU A 138 -12.01 -10.22 -20.64
CA GLU A 138 -12.13 -9.24 -21.72
C GLU A 138 -11.45 -7.91 -21.35
N THR A 139 -11.63 -7.46 -20.11
CA THR A 139 -10.98 -6.26 -19.57
C THR A 139 -9.46 -6.39 -19.59
N ARG A 140 -8.91 -7.55 -19.21
CA ARG A 140 -7.47 -7.85 -19.30
C ARG A 140 -6.99 -7.90 -20.74
N ALA A 141 -7.74 -8.52 -21.63
CA ALA A 141 -7.39 -8.65 -23.05
C ALA A 141 -7.41 -7.31 -23.80
N GLY A 142 -8.19 -6.33 -23.32
CA GLY A 142 -8.25 -4.98 -23.87
C GLY A 142 -7.05 -4.09 -23.54
N LEU A 143 -6.13 -4.53 -22.67
CA LEU A 143 -4.93 -3.76 -22.35
C LEU A 143 -3.89 -3.80 -23.46
N ALA A 144 -3.31 -2.63 -23.74
CA ALA A 144 -2.19 -2.54 -24.67
C ALA A 144 -0.98 -3.32 -24.14
N ALA A 145 -0.32 -4.08 -25.01
CA ALA A 145 0.79 -4.96 -24.65
C ALA A 145 2.05 -4.21 -24.18
N ASP A 146 2.16 -2.92 -24.49
CA ASP A 146 3.26 -2.01 -24.15
C ASP A 146 2.97 -1.18 -22.89
N ARG A 147 1.86 -1.44 -22.20
CA ARG A 147 1.51 -0.71 -20.98
C ARG A 147 2.52 -1.01 -19.86
N PHE A 148 2.96 0.05 -19.20
CA PHE A 148 3.83 -0.05 -18.03
C PHE A 148 3.10 -0.67 -16.83
N PHE A 149 3.79 -1.56 -16.12
CA PHE A 149 3.39 -2.13 -14.85
C PHE A 149 4.62 -2.27 -13.95
N ILE A 150 4.44 -2.10 -12.64
CA ILE A 150 5.48 -2.42 -11.66
C ILE A 150 5.80 -3.92 -11.79
N PRO A 151 7.09 -4.32 -11.84
CA PRO A 151 7.47 -5.73 -11.82
C PRO A 151 6.82 -6.46 -10.64
N GLN A 152 6.20 -7.61 -10.94
CA GLN A 152 5.47 -8.36 -9.93
C GLN A 152 6.45 -9.00 -8.93
N ARG A 153 6.20 -8.81 -7.62
CA ARG A 153 6.92 -9.49 -6.55
C ARG A 153 5.95 -10.12 -5.56
N VAL A 154 6.22 -11.37 -5.18
CA VAL A 154 5.40 -12.12 -4.23
C VAL A 154 5.91 -11.90 -2.82
N ILE A 155 5.02 -11.53 -1.91
CA ILE A 155 5.29 -11.41 -0.48
C ILE A 155 4.69 -12.64 0.20
N SER A 156 5.54 -13.52 0.74
CA SER A 156 5.12 -14.77 1.37
C SER A 156 4.76 -14.60 2.86
N GLY A 157 5.11 -13.47 3.45
CA GLY A 157 4.82 -13.15 4.83
C GLY A 157 5.47 -11.84 5.25
N TRP A 158 5.41 -11.56 6.55
CA TRP A 158 5.89 -10.31 7.13
C TRP A 158 6.66 -10.57 8.40
N THR A 159 7.74 -9.82 8.61
CA THR A 159 8.58 -9.94 9.80
C THR A 159 8.29 -8.77 10.74
N PRO A 160 7.96 -9.02 12.02
CA PRO A 160 7.82 -7.96 13.02
C PRO A 160 9.19 -7.40 13.42
N GLY A 161 9.25 -6.11 13.75
CA GLY A 161 10.47 -5.48 14.27
C GLY A 161 11.39 -4.91 13.18
N ASN A 162 12.50 -4.29 13.59
CA ASN A 162 13.32 -3.47 12.69
C ASN A 162 14.10 -4.32 11.66
N PRO A 163 14.15 -3.90 10.39
CA PRO A 163 15.03 -2.77 10.10
C PRO A 163 14.39 -1.77 9.14
N GLU A 164 14.14 -0.56 9.63
CA GLU A 164 14.77 0.56 8.95
C GLU A 164 16.26 0.30 9.04
N MET A 165 16.87 -0.02 7.89
CA MET A 165 18.28 0.27 7.79
C MET A 165 18.39 1.72 8.21
N LEU A 166 19.04 1.95 9.34
CA LEU A 166 19.74 3.19 9.50
C LEU A 166 20.49 3.41 8.19
N HIS A 167 20.73 4.66 7.92
CA HIS A 167 21.94 5.16 7.33
C HIS A 167 23.25 4.39 7.70
N GLU A 168 23.29 3.16 8.25
CA GLU A 168 24.46 2.34 8.54
C GLU A 168 25.22 1.95 7.26
N ALA A 169 24.52 1.82 6.12
CA ALA A 169 25.19 1.73 4.81
C ALA A 169 25.89 3.06 4.40
N VAL A 170 25.61 4.17 5.10
CA VAL A 170 26.01 5.54 4.72
C VAL A 170 26.80 6.26 5.83
N ASN A 171 26.74 5.81 7.10
CA ASN A 171 27.44 6.40 8.24
C ASN A 171 27.54 5.39 9.41
N ASN A 172 28.75 4.90 9.67
CA ASN A 172 29.06 3.83 10.64
C ASN A 172 29.15 4.31 12.11
N GLU A 173 28.50 5.41 12.50
CA GLU A 173 28.82 6.13 13.75
C GLU A 173 27.68 6.26 14.78
N ILE A 174 26.50 5.67 14.54
CA ILE A 174 25.33 5.84 15.44
C ILE A 174 24.95 4.50 16.08
N GLU A 175 24.96 4.44 17.41
CA GLU A 175 24.58 3.26 18.20
C GLU A 175 23.05 3.11 18.35
N TYR A 176 22.56 1.89 18.61
CA TYR A 176 21.12 1.56 18.71
C TYR A 176 20.36 2.29 19.82
N ASP A 177 21.05 2.83 20.82
CA ASP A 177 20.52 3.60 21.94
C ASP A 177 20.76 5.12 21.81
N ASP A 178 21.26 5.57 20.65
CA ASP A 178 21.43 6.99 20.37
C ASP A 178 20.05 7.69 20.31
N PRO A 179 19.87 8.84 20.98
CA PRO A 179 18.67 9.66 20.84
C PRO A 179 18.25 9.97 19.39
N GLN A 180 19.18 10.03 18.43
CA GLN A 180 18.91 10.18 17.00
C GLN A 180 18.28 8.92 16.39
N TYR A 181 18.64 7.72 16.86
CA TYR A 181 17.98 6.49 16.43
C TYR A 181 16.52 6.45 16.91
N LEU A 182 16.29 6.88 18.16
CA LEU A 182 14.95 7.00 18.72
C LEU A 182 14.10 8.07 18.03
N GLU A 183 14.72 9.08 17.41
CA GLU A 183 14.07 10.09 16.57
C GLU A 183 13.64 9.54 15.19
N HIS A 184 14.21 8.41 14.76
CA HIS A 184 13.99 7.78 13.45
C HIS A 184 13.54 6.31 13.56
N ALA A 185 12.68 5.99 14.53
CA ALA A 185 12.08 4.66 14.61
C ALA A 185 11.01 4.46 13.52
N PRO A 186 10.83 3.24 12.97
CA PRO A 186 9.77 2.98 12.01
C PRO A 186 8.42 3.24 12.64
N ALA A 187 7.56 3.95 11.92
CA ALA A 187 6.23 4.18 12.47
C ALA A 187 5.46 2.85 12.62
N PRO A 188 4.44 2.80 13.48
CA PRO A 188 3.35 1.85 13.43
C PRO A 188 2.88 1.45 12.01
N GLY A 189 2.50 0.18 11.82
CA GLY A 189 1.85 -0.33 10.60
C GLY A 189 2.63 -1.33 9.75
N LEU A 190 1.98 -1.84 8.69
CA LEU A 190 2.69 -2.56 7.65
C LEU A 190 3.59 -1.59 6.88
N LYS A 191 4.84 -1.97 6.63
CA LYS A 191 5.82 -1.19 5.86
C LYS A 191 6.08 -1.86 4.53
N LEU A 192 6.12 -1.09 3.46
CA LEU A 192 6.47 -1.55 2.13
C LEU A 192 7.43 -0.55 1.51
N LEU A 193 8.71 -0.92 1.38
CA LEU A 193 9.70 -0.13 0.62
C LEU A 193 9.84 1.34 1.09
N GLY A 194 9.58 1.60 2.38
CA GLY A 194 9.57 2.91 3.03
C GLY A 194 10.94 3.59 3.09
N PHE A 195 10.98 4.92 2.97
CA PHE A 195 12.11 5.70 3.49
C PHE A 195 12.15 5.57 5.02
N PRO A 196 13.34 5.49 5.63
CA PRO A 196 13.50 5.32 7.08
C PRO A 196 13.07 6.55 7.90
N VAL A 197 12.73 7.67 7.25
CA VAL A 197 12.32 8.88 7.95
C VAL A 197 10.81 9.07 7.84
N GLN A 198 10.15 9.11 9.00
CA GLN A 198 8.80 9.62 9.10
C GLN A 198 8.82 11.11 8.75
N GLY A 199 8.16 11.47 7.65
CA GLY A 199 8.07 12.87 7.23
C GLY A 199 7.58 13.79 8.35
N LYS A 200 8.30 14.88 8.61
CA LYS A 200 7.93 15.92 9.59
C LYS A 200 6.55 16.54 9.33
N TYR A 201 6.09 16.52 8.08
CA TYR A 201 4.82 17.08 7.65
C TYR A 201 3.91 15.99 7.11
N TYR A 202 2.64 16.04 7.54
CA TYR A 202 1.59 15.12 7.16
C TYR A 202 0.47 15.88 6.44
N SER A 203 0.15 15.47 5.21
CA SER A 203 -0.95 16.01 4.42
C SER A 203 -2.01 14.94 4.23
N SER A 204 -3.01 14.94 5.10
CA SER A 204 -4.16 14.04 4.98
C SER A 204 -5.20 14.57 4.01
N ILE A 205 -5.74 13.67 3.19
CA ILE A 205 -6.90 13.95 2.32
C ILE A 205 -8.19 13.82 3.14
N ILE A 206 -8.21 12.95 4.15
CA ILE A 206 -9.34 12.77 5.04
C ILE A 206 -9.11 13.61 6.30
N GLU A 207 -9.51 14.88 6.26
CA GLU A 207 -9.63 15.66 7.50
C GLU A 207 -10.72 15.07 8.42
N ARG A 208 -11.78 14.50 7.83
CA ARG A 208 -12.90 13.82 8.51
C ARG A 208 -13.52 12.74 7.60
N CYS A 209 -14.05 11.66 8.17
CA CYS A 209 -14.77 10.64 7.41
C CYS A 209 -15.98 11.27 6.69
N PRO A 210 -16.18 10.96 5.40
CA PRO A 210 -17.31 11.48 4.63
C PRO A 210 -18.65 10.88 5.06
N LYS A 211 -18.66 9.79 5.85
CA LYS A 211 -19.88 9.13 6.32
C LYS A 211 -20.38 9.75 7.62
N SER A 212 -21.70 9.78 7.76
CA SER A 212 -22.36 10.26 8.98
C SER A 212 -21.95 9.43 10.19
N VAL A 213 -21.34 10.10 11.16
CA VAL A 213 -20.98 9.52 12.46
C VAL A 213 -22.12 9.78 13.45
N ARG A 214 -22.46 8.80 14.28
CA ARG A 214 -23.43 9.04 15.36
C ARG A 214 -22.83 10.04 16.37
N PRO A 215 -23.64 10.89 17.03
CA PRO A 215 -23.12 11.88 17.98
C PRO A 215 -22.25 11.29 19.09
N GLU A 216 -22.58 10.08 19.55
CA GLU A 216 -21.82 9.31 20.53
C GLU A 216 -20.44 8.81 20.05
N GLN A 217 -20.24 8.69 18.74
CA GLN A 217 -19.00 8.21 18.11
C GLN A 217 -18.13 9.38 17.60
N ALA A 218 -18.63 10.62 17.66
CA ALA A 218 -17.94 11.80 17.12
C ALA A 218 -16.63 12.11 17.85
N SER A 219 -16.49 11.73 19.12
CA SER A 219 -15.25 11.85 19.89
C SER A 219 -14.25 10.72 19.64
N GLU A 220 -14.69 9.60 19.07
CA GLU A 220 -13.86 8.43 18.71
C GLU A 220 -13.47 8.45 17.22
N HIS A 221 -13.96 9.43 16.49
CA HIS A 221 -13.72 9.61 15.08
C HIS A 221 -12.29 10.12 14.85
N ASP A 222 -11.42 9.21 14.45
CA ASP A 222 -10.05 9.50 14.06
C ASP A 222 -9.70 8.73 12.77
N VAL A 223 -8.57 9.06 12.18
CA VAL A 223 -7.95 8.30 11.08
C VAL A 223 -6.75 7.56 11.62
N ARG A 224 -6.59 6.30 11.22
CA ARG A 224 -5.40 5.50 11.54
C ARG A 224 -4.63 5.14 10.29
N CYS A 225 -3.30 5.07 10.39
CA CYS A 225 -2.48 4.52 9.31
C CYS A 225 -2.43 2.99 9.37
N LEU A 226 -2.73 2.33 8.26
CA LEU A 226 -2.68 0.87 8.10
C LEU A 226 -1.38 0.39 7.44
N LEU A 227 -0.94 1.14 6.44
CA LEU A 227 0.12 0.72 5.52
C LEU A 227 0.95 1.94 5.14
N GLN A 228 2.27 1.85 5.26
CA GLN A 228 3.22 2.78 4.67
C GLN A 228 3.77 2.18 3.38
N LEU A 229 3.61 2.90 2.28
CA LEU A 229 4.26 2.67 1.01
C LEU A 229 5.40 3.67 0.88
N GLY A 230 6.61 3.20 0.60
CA GLY A 230 7.68 4.07 0.11
C GLY A 230 8.09 3.71 -1.29
N THR A 231 9.04 4.49 -1.77
CA THR A 231 9.56 4.46 -3.12
C THR A 231 11.06 4.40 -3.04
N ASP A 232 11.58 3.21 -2.75
CA ASP A 232 13.01 2.98 -2.84
C ASP A 232 13.40 2.78 -4.31
N CYS A 233 14.38 3.56 -4.77
CA CYS A 233 14.98 3.48 -6.08
C CYS A 233 16.06 2.39 -6.19
N ASP A 234 16.55 1.83 -5.08
CA ASP A 234 17.70 0.92 -5.05
C ASP A 234 17.39 -0.44 -4.41
N ILE A 235 16.43 -1.19 -4.96
CA ILE A 235 16.17 -2.57 -4.49
C ILE A 235 17.20 -3.59 -5.04
N GLU A 236 18.34 -3.16 -5.59
CA GLU A 236 19.44 -4.07 -5.91
C GLU A 236 20.82 -3.47 -5.55
N ASP A 237 21.47 -4.04 -4.53
CA ASP A 237 22.93 -3.97 -4.29
C ASP A 237 23.72 -4.73 -5.39
N GLY A 238 23.38 -4.52 -6.66
CA GLY A 238 23.96 -5.16 -7.83
C GLY A 238 24.30 -4.15 -8.93
N PRO A 239 25.22 -4.47 -9.85
CA PRO A 239 25.51 -3.59 -10.98
C PRO A 239 24.23 -3.39 -11.78
N VAL A 240 23.73 -2.16 -11.78
CA VAL A 240 22.54 -1.70 -12.51
C VAL A 240 22.61 -2.23 -13.94
N SER A 241 21.83 -3.28 -14.22
CA SER A 241 21.62 -3.72 -15.59
C SER A 241 20.72 -2.69 -16.24
N ALA A 242 20.95 -2.38 -17.52
CA ALA A 242 20.08 -1.47 -18.28
C ALA A 242 18.63 -1.97 -18.42
N ASP A 243 18.33 -3.17 -17.89
CA ASP A 243 17.01 -3.80 -17.85
C ASP A 243 16.34 -3.71 -16.45
N ALA A 244 16.98 -3.08 -15.46
CA ALA A 244 16.41 -2.85 -14.13
C ALA A 244 15.48 -1.63 -14.14
N VAL A 245 14.24 -1.83 -14.60
CA VAL A 245 13.19 -0.81 -14.52
C VAL A 245 12.73 -0.65 -13.07
N THR A 246 13.42 0.29 -12.41
CA THR A 246 12.93 1.39 -11.57
C THR A 246 11.55 1.24 -10.95
N GLY A 247 11.53 1.14 -9.62
CA GLY A 247 10.31 1.29 -8.82
C GLY A 247 9.64 2.65 -9.05
N ILE A 248 8.39 2.76 -8.62
CA ILE A 248 7.62 4.00 -8.67
C ILE A 248 8.31 5.04 -7.79
N TYR A 249 8.55 6.26 -8.31
CA TYR A 249 9.11 7.36 -7.55
C TYR A 249 7.97 8.22 -6.96
N ALA A 250 7.96 8.40 -5.64
CA ALA A 250 7.08 9.35 -4.98
C ALA A 250 7.92 10.12 -3.96
N THR A 251 7.63 11.40 -3.79
CA THR A 251 8.42 12.23 -2.88
C THR A 251 8.02 11.94 -1.43
N GLY A 252 8.70 10.99 -0.79
CA GLY A 252 8.50 10.64 0.62
C GLY A 252 7.64 9.40 0.84
N ASN A 253 7.12 9.25 2.06
CA ASN A 253 6.34 8.10 2.47
C ASN A 253 4.85 8.35 2.21
N THR A 254 4.21 7.42 1.52
CA THR A 254 2.76 7.41 1.33
C THR A 254 2.10 6.51 2.36
N TRP A 255 1.01 6.95 2.96
CA TRP A 255 0.29 6.23 4.00
C TRP A 255 -1.12 5.93 3.55
N ILE A 256 -1.58 4.72 3.83
CA ILE A 256 -2.97 4.34 3.70
C ILE A 256 -3.66 4.61 5.05
N GLU A 257 -4.54 5.59 5.06
CA GLU A 257 -5.40 5.90 6.20
C GLU A 257 -6.69 5.11 6.15
N GLN A 258 -7.23 4.80 7.33
CA GLN A 258 -8.54 4.22 7.52
C GLN A 258 -9.29 4.99 8.61
N CYS A 259 -10.57 5.27 8.38
CA CYS A 259 -11.44 5.79 9.43
C CYS A 259 -11.64 4.74 10.54
N THR A 260 -11.46 5.13 11.80
CA THR A 260 -11.64 4.22 12.95
C THR A 260 -13.09 3.78 13.16
N VAL A 261 -14.06 4.58 12.73
CA VAL A 261 -15.51 4.31 12.86
C VAL A 261 -16.09 3.60 11.64
N HIS A 262 -15.55 3.88 10.46
CA HIS A 262 -16.00 3.29 9.18
C HIS A 262 -14.82 2.61 8.49
N PRO A 263 -14.51 1.34 8.82
CA PRO A 263 -13.32 0.64 8.31
C PRO A 263 -13.24 0.52 6.79
N ASP A 264 -14.37 0.67 6.09
CA ASP A 264 -14.41 0.65 4.63
C ASP A 264 -14.07 2.01 3.98
N VAL A 265 -13.91 3.07 4.78
CA VAL A 265 -13.43 4.38 4.34
C VAL A 265 -11.92 4.40 4.46
N LEU A 266 -11.26 4.41 3.31
CA LEU A 266 -9.81 4.41 3.15
C LEU A 266 -9.37 5.59 2.28
N SER A 267 -8.16 6.10 2.50
CA SER A 267 -7.51 7.09 1.62
C SER A 267 -6.00 6.89 1.61
N MET A 268 -5.33 7.55 0.66
CA MET A 268 -3.88 7.70 0.64
C MET A 268 -3.51 9.12 1.06
N THR A 269 -2.36 9.27 1.70
CA THR A 269 -1.80 10.55 2.15
C THR A 269 -0.30 10.54 1.99
N ILE A 270 0.33 11.70 1.79
CA ILE A 270 1.78 11.80 1.75
C ILE A 270 2.34 12.44 3.02
N GLY A 271 3.46 11.89 3.50
CA GLY A 271 4.26 12.44 4.58
C GLY A 271 5.72 12.58 4.16
N GLY A 272 6.30 13.76 4.37
CA GLY A 272 7.70 14.06 4.05
C GLY A 272 8.28 15.21 4.89
N ASP A 273 9.59 15.44 4.75
CA ASP A 273 10.37 16.36 5.59
C ASP A 273 10.50 17.80 5.08
N TRP A 274 9.73 18.16 4.05
CA TRP A 274 9.88 19.40 3.26
C TRP A 274 9.97 20.71 4.06
#